data_AF-A0A972CQI0-F1
#
_entry.id   AF-A0A972CQI0-F1
#
_cell.length_a   1.000
_cell.length_b   1.000
_cell.length_c   1.000
_cell.angle_alpha   90.00
_cell.angle_beta   90.00
_cell.angle_gamma   90.00
#
_symmetry.space_group_name_H-M   'P 1'
#
loop_
_entity.id
_entity.type
_entity.pdbx_description
1 polymer ?
#
loop_
_entity_poly.entity_id
_entity_poly.type
_entity_poly.pdbx_seq_one_letter_code
_entity_poly.pdbx_strand_id
1 'polypeptide(L)' 'PARVPDINKMSDAELPGLMDQDDSRQVLHITYGLILQAKNPDGSPTFRDQIYETLHNFEADYYAALEKHIGKHLKLLGVM' A
#
# COMPACT_ATOMS: atom_id res chain seq x y z
N PRO A 1 -14.23 -18.49 -1.69
CA PRO A 1 -14.74 -17.16 -2.07
C PRO A 1 -13.61 -16.12 -2.04
N ALA A 2 -13.41 -15.38 -3.13
CA ALA A 2 -12.53 -14.22 -3.11
C ALA A 2 -13.17 -13.17 -2.20
N ARG A 3 -12.48 -12.77 -1.13
CA ARG A 3 -12.98 -11.86 -0.08
C ARG A 3 -12.62 -10.40 -0.34
N VAL A 4 -11.85 -10.12 -1.39
CA VAL A 4 -11.50 -8.76 -1.78
C VAL A 4 -12.73 -8.06 -2.38
N PRO A 5 -13.09 -6.85 -1.93
CA PRO A 5 -14.19 -6.07 -2.49
C PRO A 5 -13.98 -5.76 -3.98
N ASP A 6 -15.10 -5.57 -4.69
CA ASP A 6 -15.09 -5.10 -6.08
C ASP A 6 -14.73 -3.62 -6.11
N ILE A 7 -13.47 -3.32 -6.47
CA ILE A 7 -12.92 -1.96 -6.48
C ILE A 7 -13.70 -1.00 -7.40
N ASN A 8 -14.39 -1.51 -8.43
CA ASN A 8 -15.18 -0.68 -9.34
C ASN A 8 -16.47 -0.14 -8.69
N LYS A 9 -16.83 -0.63 -7.51
CA LYS A 9 -18.00 -0.19 -6.73
C LYS A 9 -17.62 0.68 -5.54
N MET A 10 -16.33 0.96 -5.34
CA MET A 10 -15.84 1.80 -4.26
C MET A 10 -15.56 3.21 -4.78
N SER A 11 -15.78 4.21 -3.93
CA SER A 11 -15.29 5.57 -4.14
C SER A 11 -13.82 5.68 -3.75
N ASP A 12 -13.13 6.69 -4.28
CA ASP A 12 -11.71 6.95 -3.97
C ASP A 12 -11.46 7.11 -2.46
N ALA A 13 -12.41 7.71 -1.75
CA ALA A 13 -12.33 7.90 -0.30
C ALA A 13 -12.40 6.58 0.50
N GLU A 14 -12.95 5.52 -0.10
CA GLU A 14 -13.06 4.20 0.53
C GLU A 14 -11.82 3.31 0.28
N LEU A 15 -11.01 3.62 -0.74
CA LEU A 15 -9.84 2.81 -1.12
C LEU A 15 -8.84 2.59 0.03
N PRO A 16 -8.51 3.58 0.89
CA PRO A 16 -7.59 3.35 2.01
C PRO A 16 -8.08 2.27 2.98
N GLY A 17 -9.39 2.07 3.11
CA GLY A 17 -9.98 1.04 3.98
C GLY A 17 -9.64 -0.39 3.56
N LEU A 18 -9.18 -0.61 2.32
CA LEU A 18 -8.64 -1.90 1.89
C LEU A 18 -7.37 -2.28 2.65
N MET A 19 -6.61 -1.31 3.18
CA MET A 19 -5.37 -1.56 3.93
C MET A 19 -5.63 -2.07 5.35
N ASP A 20 -6.88 -2.11 5.79
CA ASP A 20 -7.31 -2.69 7.07
C ASP A 20 -7.93 -4.08 6.90
N GLN A 21 -8.14 -4.55 5.68
CA GLN A 21 -8.73 -5.87 5.39
C GLN A 21 -7.65 -6.91 5.10
N ASP A 22 -7.67 -8.04 5.83
CA ASP A 22 -6.63 -9.08 5.75
C ASP A 22 -6.35 -9.57 4.32
N ASP A 23 -7.40 -9.92 3.57
CA ASP A 23 -7.26 -10.48 2.23
C ASP A 23 -6.71 -9.44 1.22
N SER A 24 -7.18 -8.20 1.30
CA SER A 24 -6.72 -7.09 0.46
C SER A 24 -5.26 -6.72 0.75
N ARG A 25 -4.90 -6.66 2.04
CA ARG A 25 -3.52 -6.45 2.48
C ARG A 25 -2.60 -7.57 1.98
N GLN A 26 -3.03 -8.82 2.08
CA GLN A 26 -2.22 -9.96 1.65
C GLN A 26 -1.95 -9.92 0.15
N VAL A 27 -2.96 -9.60 -0.68
CA VAL A 27 -2.77 -9.45 -2.13
C VAL A 27 -1.67 -8.43 -2.42
N LEU A 28 -1.76 -7.20 -1.90
CA LEU A 28 -0.74 -6.18 -2.15
C LEU A 28 0.64 -6.57 -1.58
N HIS A 29 0.67 -7.18 -0.39
CA HIS A 29 1.91 -7.56 0.26
C HIS A 29 2.71 -8.60 -0.52
N ILE A 30 2.06 -9.56 -1.18
CA ILE A 30 2.76 -10.59 -1.96
C ILE A 30 3.05 -10.15 -3.40
N THR A 31 2.27 -9.22 -3.96
CA THR A 31 2.41 -8.78 -5.35
C THR A 31 3.31 -7.55 -5.55
N TYR A 32 3.91 -6.99 -4.49
CA TYR A 32 4.75 -5.78 -4.60
C TYR A 32 5.84 -5.89 -5.66
N GLY A 33 6.48 -7.07 -5.79
CA GLY A 33 7.51 -7.32 -6.79
C GLY A 33 6.96 -7.25 -8.22
N LEU A 34 5.76 -7.79 -8.46
CA LEU A 34 5.09 -7.72 -9.76
C LEU A 34 4.70 -6.28 -10.11
N ILE A 35 4.17 -5.53 -9.13
CA ILE A 35 3.77 -4.13 -9.31
C ILE A 35 4.99 -3.27 -9.66
N LEU A 36 6.09 -3.40 -8.92
CA LEU A 36 7.30 -2.58 -9.11
C LEU A 36 8.10 -2.95 -10.37
N GLN A 37 7.93 -4.16 -10.89
CA GLN A 37 8.61 -4.64 -12.10
C GLN A 37 7.75 -4.59 -13.35
N ALA A 38 6.45 -4.29 -13.22
CA ALA A 38 5.54 -4.16 -14.37
C ALA A 38 6.06 -3.10 -15.35
N LYS A 39 6.02 -3.45 -16.64
CA LYS A 39 6.46 -2.59 -17.74
C LYS A 39 5.40 -2.49 -18.82
N ASN A 40 5.35 -1.32 -19.44
CA ASN A 40 4.58 -1.06 -20.64
C ASN A 40 5.24 -1.74 -21.86
N PRO A 41 4.55 -1.83 -23.02
CA PRO A 41 5.12 -2.43 -24.23
C PRO A 41 6.45 -1.82 -24.70
N ASP A 42 6.70 -0.54 -24.39
CA ASP A 42 7.94 0.19 -24.71
C ASP A 42 9.08 -0.05 -23.69
N GLY A 43 8.84 -0.83 -22.64
CA GLY A 43 9.79 -1.15 -21.59
C GLY A 43 9.85 -0.14 -20.44
N SER A 44 9.08 0.96 -20.49
CA SER A 44 8.95 1.91 -19.37
C SER A 44 8.21 1.27 -18.18
N PRO A 45 8.52 1.64 -16.92
CA PRO A 45 7.81 1.11 -15.76
C PRO A 45 6.34 1.53 -15.75
N THR A 46 5.43 0.60 -15.53
CA THR A 46 3.98 0.89 -15.54
C THR A 46 3.54 1.66 -14.29
N PHE A 47 4.04 1.28 -13.10
CA PHE A 47 3.59 1.86 -11.83
C PHE A 47 4.72 2.44 -10.98
N ARG A 48 5.93 1.88 -11.11
CA ARG A 48 7.05 2.13 -10.21
C ARG A 48 7.31 3.63 -10.01
N ASP A 49 7.49 4.36 -11.10
CA ASP A 49 7.96 5.74 -11.01
C ASP A 49 6.90 6.65 -10.37
N GLN A 50 5.61 6.47 -10.70
CA GLN A 50 4.50 7.19 -10.06
C GLN A 50 4.33 6.86 -8.57
N ILE A 51 4.55 5.59 -8.18
CA ILE A 51 4.53 5.20 -6.76
C ILE A 51 5.64 5.93 -6.00
N TYR A 52 6.87 5.92 -6.49
CA TYR A 52 7.98 6.61 -5.83
C TYR A 52 7.81 8.13 -5.80
N GLU A 53 7.33 8.73 -6.89
CA GLU A 53 7.02 10.16 -6.94
C GLU A 53 5.95 10.52 -5.90
N THR A 54 4.89 9.73 -5.78
CA THR A 54 3.85 9.93 -4.76
C THR A 54 4.42 9.83 -3.34
N LEU A 55 5.21 8.78 -3.06
CA LEU A 55 5.83 8.61 -1.75
C LEU A 55 6.78 9.77 -1.41
N HIS A 56 7.47 10.33 -2.40
CA HIS A 56 8.34 11.48 -2.19
C HIS A 56 7.53 12.77 -1.96
N ASN A 57 6.47 12.99 -2.73
CA ASN A 57 5.60 14.17 -2.58
C ASN A 57 4.88 14.19 -1.22
N PHE A 58 4.57 13.02 -0.66
CA PHE A 58 3.89 12.86 0.62
C PHE A 58 4.79 12.23 1.70
N GLU A 59 6.10 12.54 1.67
CA GLU A 59 7.11 11.92 2.54
C GLU A 59 6.77 12.06 4.04
N ALA A 60 6.30 13.25 4.46
CA ALA A 60 5.91 13.49 5.85
C ALA A 60 4.72 12.61 6.29
N ASP A 61 3.72 12.44 5.43
CA ASP A 61 2.57 11.58 5.71
C ASP A 61 2.99 10.11 5.78
N TYR A 62 3.90 9.69 4.89
CA TYR A 62 4.46 8.34 4.91
C TYR A 62 5.23 8.08 6.22
N TYR A 63 6.08 9.01 6.68
CA TYR A 63 6.77 8.87 7.96
C TYR A 63 5.82 8.85 9.15
N ALA A 64 4.80 9.71 9.18
CA ALA A 64 3.77 9.67 10.22
C ALA A 64 3.03 8.32 10.26
N ALA A 65 2.74 7.73 9.09
CA ALA A 65 2.13 6.40 9.00
C ALA A 65 3.05 5.30 9.54
N LEU A 66 4.37 5.35 9.23
CA LEU A 66 5.36 4.42 9.76
C LEU A 66 5.48 4.53 11.29
N GLU A 67 5.59 5.74 11.82
CA GLU A 67 5.67 5.99 13.26
C GLU A 67 4.44 5.43 13.98
N LYS A 68 3.24 5.70 13.46
CA LYS A 68 1.99 5.16 14.01
C LYS A 68 1.95 3.64 13.96
N HIS A 69 2.28 3.05 12.82
CA HIS A 69 2.19 1.60 12.62
C HIS A 69 3.23 0.84 13.44
N ILE A 70 4.52 1.17 13.25
CA ILE A 70 5.64 0.52 13.94
C ILE A 70 5.60 0.85 15.44
N GLY A 71 5.28 2.09 15.81
CA GLY A 71 5.12 2.49 17.21
C GLY A 71 4.05 1.67 17.95
N LYS A 72 2.93 1.33 17.29
CA LYS A 72 1.93 0.40 17.86
C LYS A 72 2.55 -0.97 18.16
N HIS A 73 3.36 -1.51 17.25
CA HIS A 73 4.07 -2.78 17.49
C HIS A 73 5.01 -2.69 18.68
N LEU A 74 5.82 -1.64 18.78
CA LEU A 74 6.78 -1.46 19.88
C LEU A 74 6.10 -1.34 21.25
N LYS A 75 4.98 -0.59 21.33
CA LYS A 75 4.18 -0.49 22.55
C LYS A 75 3.59 -1.83 22.97
N LEU A 76 3.05 -2.60 22.02
CA LEU A 76 2.49 -3.93 22.30
C LEU A 76 3.55 -4.95 22.74
N LEU A 77 4.81 -4.73 22.34
CA LEU A 77 5.95 -5.53 22.79
C LEU A 77 6.53 -5.04 24.15
N GLY A 78 6.05 -3.93 24.71
CA GLY A 78 6.54 -3.36 25.97
C GLY A 78 7.91 -2.68 25.88
N VAL A 79 8.33 -2.29 24.68
CA VAL A 79 9.64 -1.64 24.42
C VAL A 79 9.53 -0.11 24.54
N MET A 80 8.31 0.44 24.49
CA MET A 80 7.98 1.86 24.59
C MET A 80 6.77 2.08 25.49
#